data_AF-A0AAN8MK93-F1
#
_entry.id   AF-A0AAN8MK93-F1
#
_cell.length_a   1.000
_cell.length_b   1.000
_cell.length_c   1.000
_cell.angle_alpha   90.00
_cell.angle_beta   90.00
_cell.angle_gamma   90.00
#
_symmetry.space_group_name_H-M   'P 1'
#
loop_
_entity.id
_entity.type
_entity.pdbx_description
1 polymer ?
#
loop_
_entity_poly.entity_id
_entity_poly.type
_entity_poly.pdbx_seq_one_letter_code
_entity_poly.pdbx_strand_id
1 'polypeptide(L)'
;MYGVLIPSPVKVATVFEQQNSVPLGTLGKAIRTGGEVNAWKRFMRGELGVEEFVEAFGRQCSEIVSAGCPVPIGSFLSDLTSGPMTRTLPVLMEAILCARSRGLKTAVLSNNFLQLNGDPFLPLDHSLFDVIVESCREGLNKPDPRIYHLCLNRLGVSAHEAVFLDDLEFNIKAAAQLGMHAIKIVESCREGLNKPDPRIYHLCLNRLGVSAHEAVFLDDLEFNIKAAAQLGMHAIKVGDLAVAVKELEGVLGIPLSGFVTGPGSGATKLPMDQLTQYLRKALHLSDKDPVPVQQLSPSQSNSLYHLTTGGRHLLLRKQQKGSQAMETEYRLLKALNGSGIPVPEIIGLCEDPSVLGAPFLLMEVCLGRMFSDPSLPGLTPGDRRALYQAMKHTLCQIHCLDTRAVGLEDYGEPDYMGLQVEWWTQQYRDSETPPIPDMERLIQWLPLHLPKHQRSTLIHGSFRLENLVFHPEKPEVVAVLDWGRSIRVTPYQT
;
A
#
# COMPACT_ATOMS: atom_id res chain seq x y z
N MET A 1 4.29 -4.64 -20.83
CA MET A 1 4.76 -5.98 -20.41
C MET A 1 5.37 -5.77 -19.04
N TYR A 2 4.71 -6.20 -17.96
CA TYR A 2 4.45 -5.28 -16.85
C TYR A 2 5.05 -5.55 -15.47
N GLY A 3 5.32 -6.72 -14.93
CA GLY A 3 5.63 -6.85 -13.50
C GLY A 3 4.37 -6.71 -12.62
N VAL A 4 4.28 -7.57 -11.60
CA VAL A 4 3.12 -7.70 -10.70
C VAL A 4 3.24 -6.79 -9.48
N LEU A 5 4.28 -6.95 -8.66
CA LEU A 5 4.42 -6.15 -7.42
C LEU A 5 5.24 -4.87 -7.63
N ILE A 6 6.14 -4.91 -8.62
CA ILE A 6 7.02 -3.82 -9.02
C ILE A 6 6.92 -3.62 -10.54
N PRO A 7 7.24 -2.41 -11.06
CA PRO A 7 7.23 -2.16 -12.49
C PRO A 7 8.17 -3.08 -13.29
N SER A 8 7.91 -3.25 -14.58
CA SER A 8 8.77 -4.06 -15.46
C SER A 8 10.09 -3.37 -15.81
N PRO A 9 11.21 -4.12 -15.79
CA PRO A 9 12.51 -3.69 -16.33
C PRO A 9 12.45 -3.22 -17.79
N VAL A 10 11.52 -3.74 -18.61
CA VAL A 10 11.39 -3.37 -20.02
C VAL A 10 10.96 -1.90 -20.18
N LYS A 11 10.18 -1.36 -19.23
CA LYS A 11 9.78 0.05 -19.27
C LYS A 11 10.94 0.98 -18.94
N VAL A 12 11.77 0.60 -17.96
CA VAL A 12 13.02 1.30 -17.65
C VAL A 12 13.94 1.29 -18.86
N ALA A 13 14.05 0.15 -19.53
CA ALA A 13 14.84 0.01 -20.75
C ALA A 13 14.40 0.97 -21.86
N THR A 14 13.10 1.12 -22.11
CA THR A 14 12.59 2.05 -23.12
C THR A 14 12.90 3.52 -22.77
N VAL A 15 12.75 3.92 -21.51
CA VAL A 15 13.09 5.29 -21.08
C VAL A 15 14.59 5.53 -21.19
N PHE A 16 15.40 4.56 -20.76
CA PHE A 16 16.84 4.60 -20.86
C PHE A 16 17.32 4.75 -22.31
N GLU A 17 16.73 3.98 -23.24
CA GLU A 17 17.06 4.03 -24.66
C GLU A 17 16.84 5.43 -25.23
N GLN A 18 15.72 6.07 -24.88
CA GLN A 18 15.41 7.44 -25.30
C GLN A 18 16.42 8.46 -24.76
N GLN A 19 16.79 8.34 -23.49
CA GLN A 19 17.69 9.28 -22.83
C GLN A 19 19.15 9.15 -23.28
N ASN A 20 19.59 7.93 -23.62
CA ASN A 20 20.98 7.63 -23.92
C ASN A 20 21.24 7.45 -25.43
N SER A 21 20.30 7.87 -26.29
CA SER A 21 20.41 7.76 -27.76
C SER A 21 20.66 6.34 -28.27
N VAL A 22 20.15 5.33 -27.56
CA VAL A 22 20.20 3.93 -27.98
C VAL A 22 18.96 3.66 -28.85
N PRO A 23 19.06 2.93 -29.97
CA PRO A 23 17.90 2.61 -30.80
C PRO A 23 16.79 1.95 -29.99
N LEU A 24 15.56 2.47 -30.11
CA LEU A 24 14.40 1.99 -29.36
C LEU A 24 14.16 0.49 -29.58
N GLY A 25 13.93 -0.23 -28.48
CA GLY A 25 13.67 -1.67 -28.46
C GLY A 25 14.93 -2.55 -28.44
N THR A 26 16.14 -1.97 -28.44
CA THR A 26 17.42 -2.69 -28.35
C THR A 26 17.53 -3.54 -27.09
N LEU A 27 17.46 -2.92 -25.90
CA LEU A 27 17.53 -3.57 -24.61
C LEU A 27 16.35 -4.52 -24.43
N GLY A 28 15.15 -4.10 -24.84
CA GLY A 28 13.97 -4.96 -24.81
C GLY A 28 14.15 -6.24 -25.64
N LYS A 29 14.75 -6.14 -26.83
CA LYS A 29 15.08 -7.29 -27.67
C LYS A 29 16.19 -8.13 -27.02
N ALA A 30 17.25 -7.49 -26.54
CA ALA A 30 18.35 -8.16 -25.83
C ALA A 30 17.86 -8.98 -24.62
N ILE A 31 16.91 -8.47 -23.84
CA ILE A 31 16.28 -9.20 -22.72
C ILE A 31 15.54 -10.47 -23.18
N ARG A 32 14.97 -10.47 -24.39
CA ARG A 32 14.09 -11.54 -24.89
C ARG A 32 14.77 -12.56 -25.81
N THR A 33 15.85 -12.18 -26.50
CA THR A 33 16.52 -13.00 -27.52
C THR A 33 17.72 -13.77 -26.96
N GLY A 34 17.98 -15.00 -27.43
CA GLY A 34 19.18 -15.75 -27.05
C GLY A 34 18.95 -16.98 -26.16
N GLY A 35 17.69 -17.38 -25.90
CA GLY A 35 17.39 -18.63 -25.20
C GLY A 35 18.03 -18.70 -23.81
N GLU A 36 18.56 -19.85 -23.41
CA GLU A 36 19.16 -20.06 -22.09
C GLU A 36 20.56 -19.45 -21.90
N VAL A 37 21.24 -19.12 -23.01
CA VAL A 37 22.56 -18.46 -22.99
C VAL A 37 22.48 -16.94 -22.91
N ASN A 38 21.26 -16.39 -22.96
CA ASN A 38 20.98 -14.96 -22.86
C ASN A 38 21.59 -14.35 -21.58
N ALA A 39 22.37 -13.27 -21.71
CA ALA A 39 23.09 -12.67 -20.58
C ALA A 39 22.15 -12.18 -19.46
N TRP A 40 20.97 -11.65 -19.83
CA TRP A 40 19.94 -11.24 -18.87
C TRP A 40 19.36 -12.41 -18.07
N LYS A 41 19.07 -13.55 -18.70
CA LYS A 41 18.62 -14.76 -18.01
C LYS A 41 19.69 -15.35 -17.10
N ARG A 42 20.95 -15.41 -17.55
CA ARG A 42 22.07 -15.90 -16.76
C ARG A 42 22.29 -15.03 -15.52
N PHE A 43 22.18 -13.71 -15.67
CA PHE A 43 22.19 -12.77 -14.55
C PHE A 43 21.04 -12.98 -13.58
N MET A 44 19.81 -13.18 -14.09
CA MET A 44 18.66 -13.52 -13.23
C MET A 44 18.80 -14.89 -12.53
N ARG A 45 19.61 -15.82 -13.05
CA ARG A 45 19.92 -17.09 -12.35
C ARG A 45 21.11 -16.99 -11.40
N GLY A 46 21.74 -15.83 -11.29
CA GLY A 46 22.94 -15.64 -10.46
C GLY A 46 24.19 -16.31 -11.04
N GLU A 47 24.19 -16.69 -12.33
CA GLU A 47 25.35 -17.26 -13.02
C GLU A 47 26.38 -16.21 -13.43
N LEU A 48 26.00 -14.93 -13.44
CA LEU A 48 26.85 -13.80 -13.77
C LEU A 48 26.83 -12.82 -12.60
N GLY A 49 28.01 -12.34 -12.18
CA GLY A 49 28.13 -11.16 -11.32
C GLY A 49 27.76 -9.88 -12.09
N VAL A 50 27.65 -8.76 -11.37
CA VAL A 50 27.26 -7.47 -11.97
C VAL A 50 28.24 -7.03 -13.07
N GLU A 51 29.54 -7.12 -12.81
CA GLU A 51 30.58 -6.71 -13.77
C GLU A 51 30.55 -7.57 -15.03
N GLU A 52 30.47 -8.89 -14.87
CA GLU A 52 30.37 -9.85 -15.98
C GLU A 52 29.09 -9.65 -16.79
N PHE A 53 27.98 -9.33 -16.13
CA PHE A 53 26.72 -9.02 -16.79
C PHE A 53 26.82 -7.72 -17.60
N VAL A 54 27.41 -6.65 -17.06
CA VAL A 54 27.60 -5.38 -17.78
C VAL A 54 28.36 -5.62 -19.10
N GLU A 55 29.41 -6.44 -19.07
CA GLU A 55 30.19 -6.77 -20.26
C GLU A 55 29.41 -7.68 -21.24
N ALA A 56 28.84 -8.78 -20.74
CA ALA A 56 28.16 -9.76 -21.58
C ALA A 56 26.88 -9.21 -22.21
N PHE A 57 26.08 -8.48 -21.44
CA PHE A 57 24.85 -7.87 -21.92
C PHE A 57 25.14 -6.64 -22.80
N GLY A 58 26.23 -5.91 -22.52
CA GLY A 58 26.72 -4.84 -23.39
C GLY A 58 27.10 -5.36 -24.77
N ARG A 59 27.84 -6.47 -24.86
CA ARG A 59 28.15 -7.14 -26.14
C ARG A 59 26.88 -7.56 -26.88
N GLN A 60 25.94 -8.18 -26.18
CA GLN A 60 24.68 -8.61 -26.79
C GLN A 60 23.85 -7.43 -27.34
N CYS A 61 23.82 -6.31 -26.63
CA CYS A 61 23.14 -5.10 -27.11
C CYS A 61 23.86 -4.50 -28.33
N SER A 62 25.20 -4.47 -28.31
CA SER A 62 26.01 -3.99 -29.44
C SER A 62 25.87 -4.86 -30.69
N GLU A 63 25.64 -6.16 -30.57
CA GLU A 63 25.33 -7.03 -31.72
C GLU A 63 23.95 -6.75 -32.33
N ILE A 64 22.98 -6.34 -31.49
CA ILE A 64 21.64 -5.95 -31.93
C ILE A 64 21.67 -4.59 -32.64
N VAL A 65 22.51 -3.67 -32.16
CA VAL A 65 22.72 -2.36 -32.77
C VAL A 65 23.74 -2.49 -33.90
N SER A 66 23.29 -2.56 -35.15
CA SER A 66 24.16 -2.71 -36.35
C SER A 66 25.20 -1.59 -36.57
N ALA A 67 25.38 -0.66 -35.62
CA ALA A 67 26.22 0.53 -35.72
C ALA A 67 27.37 0.60 -34.68
N GLY A 68 27.62 -0.44 -33.87
CA GLY A 68 28.76 -0.43 -32.93
C GLY A 68 28.67 0.66 -31.84
N CYS A 69 27.47 1.18 -31.59
CA CYS A 69 27.24 2.18 -30.55
C CYS A 69 27.35 1.51 -29.17
N PRO A 70 28.25 1.95 -28.29
CA PRO A 70 28.38 1.38 -26.96
C PRO A 70 27.12 1.71 -26.14
N VAL A 71 26.46 0.67 -25.61
CA VAL A 71 25.30 0.81 -24.74
C VAL A 71 25.79 0.89 -23.29
N PRO A 72 25.53 1.97 -22.53
CA PRO A 72 26.06 2.12 -21.17
C PRO A 72 25.29 1.28 -20.14
N ILE A 73 25.51 -0.04 -20.14
CA ILE A 73 24.77 -1.00 -19.30
C ILE A 73 24.93 -0.73 -17.79
N GLY A 74 26.07 -0.20 -17.35
CA GLY A 74 26.24 0.19 -15.95
C GLY A 74 25.25 1.27 -15.50
N SER A 75 25.01 2.29 -16.33
CA SER A 75 23.99 3.32 -16.07
C SER A 75 22.58 2.72 -16.11
N PHE A 76 22.32 1.80 -17.04
CA PHE A 76 21.03 1.10 -17.11
C PHE A 76 20.73 0.29 -15.85
N LEU A 77 21.73 -0.40 -15.29
CA LEU A 77 21.58 -1.09 -14.01
C LEU A 77 21.29 -0.13 -12.85
N SER A 78 21.97 1.02 -12.82
CA SER A 78 21.69 2.07 -11.84
C SER A 78 20.23 2.52 -11.94
N ASP A 79 19.72 2.75 -13.15
CA ASP A 79 18.31 3.14 -13.38
C ASP A 79 17.32 2.02 -13.03
N LEU A 80 17.70 0.75 -13.22
CA LEU A 80 16.89 -0.40 -12.83
C LEU A 80 16.79 -0.58 -11.31
N THR A 81 17.85 -0.22 -10.59
CA THR A 81 17.96 -0.37 -9.13
C THR A 81 17.60 0.90 -8.37
N SER A 82 17.27 1.98 -9.08
CA SER A 82 16.87 3.27 -8.53
C SER A 82 15.53 3.75 -9.13
N GLY A 83 14.99 4.84 -8.60
CA GLY A 83 13.86 5.53 -9.21
C GLY A 83 12.55 4.71 -9.24
N PRO A 84 11.85 4.57 -10.39
CA PRO A 84 10.50 3.98 -10.45
C PRO A 84 10.41 2.52 -10.00
N MET A 85 11.49 1.74 -10.12
CA MET A 85 11.51 0.31 -9.81
C MET A 85 11.45 0.00 -8.31
N THR A 86 11.69 0.99 -7.45
CA THR A 86 11.57 0.86 -5.99
C THR A 86 10.15 1.08 -5.49
N ARG A 87 9.21 1.48 -6.37
CA ARG A 87 7.82 1.75 -6.02
C ARG A 87 6.98 0.49 -6.21
N THR A 88 6.35 0.04 -5.14
CA THR A 88 5.38 -1.07 -5.19
C THR A 88 4.04 -0.59 -5.73
N LEU A 89 3.27 -1.51 -6.31
CA LEU A 89 1.91 -1.24 -6.78
C LEU A 89 0.92 -1.31 -5.60
N PRO A 90 0.36 -0.19 -5.10
CA PRO A 90 -0.36 -0.16 -3.82
C PRO A 90 -1.57 -1.11 -3.77
N VAL A 91 -2.31 -1.23 -4.88
CA VAL A 91 -3.48 -2.11 -4.99
C VAL A 91 -3.12 -3.58 -4.77
N LEU A 92 -1.96 -4.02 -5.27
CA LEU A 92 -1.53 -5.41 -5.09
C LEU A 92 -0.92 -5.65 -3.71
N MET A 93 -0.29 -4.62 -3.12
CA MET A 93 0.13 -4.68 -1.72
C MET A 93 -1.08 -4.81 -0.78
N GLU A 94 -2.16 -4.07 -1.04
CA GLU A 94 -3.42 -4.18 -0.30
C GLU A 94 -4.07 -5.56 -0.48
N ALA A 95 -4.04 -6.12 -1.69
CA ALA A 95 -4.53 -7.47 -1.94
C ALA A 95 -3.75 -8.54 -1.15
N ILE A 96 -2.42 -8.41 -1.06
CA ILE A 96 -1.57 -9.29 -0.23
C ILE A 96 -1.96 -9.16 1.25
N LEU A 97 -2.09 -7.93 1.76
CA LEU A 97 -2.50 -7.68 3.15
C LEU A 97 -3.89 -8.27 3.44
N CYS A 98 -4.83 -8.14 2.50
CA CYS A 98 -6.16 -8.71 2.60
C CYS A 98 -6.12 -10.25 2.62
N ALA A 99 -5.36 -10.87 1.73
CA ALA A 99 -5.16 -12.32 1.71
C ALA A 99 -4.58 -12.83 3.05
N ARG A 100 -3.56 -12.15 3.58
CA ARG A 100 -2.96 -12.47 4.88
C ARG A 100 -3.91 -12.27 6.04
N SER A 101 -4.73 -11.21 6.01
CA SER A 101 -5.75 -10.97 7.04
C SER A 101 -6.79 -12.09 7.11
N ARG A 102 -6.98 -12.82 6.00
CA ARG A 102 -7.85 -14.01 5.91
C ARG A 102 -7.11 -15.33 6.19
N GLY A 103 -5.85 -15.27 6.63
CA GLY A 103 -5.04 -16.44 6.99
C GLY A 103 -4.44 -17.19 5.79
N LEU A 104 -4.45 -16.61 4.59
CA LEU A 104 -3.79 -17.22 3.43
C LEU A 104 -2.28 -17.02 3.51
N LYS A 105 -1.53 -18.09 3.22
CA LYS A 105 -0.08 -18.00 3.02
C LYS A 105 0.20 -17.24 1.72
N THR A 106 1.29 -16.51 1.72
CA THR A 106 1.69 -15.59 0.66
C THR A 106 3.15 -15.84 0.31
N ALA A 107 3.47 -15.82 -0.98
CA ALA A 107 4.83 -16.00 -1.44
C ALA A 107 5.20 -15.03 -2.57
N VAL A 108 6.49 -14.70 -2.64
CA VAL A 108 7.09 -14.10 -3.83
C VAL A 108 7.88 -15.16 -4.58
N LEU A 109 7.54 -15.36 -5.85
CA LEU A 109 8.34 -16.13 -6.80
C LEU A 109 8.85 -15.18 -7.88
N SER A 110 10.10 -14.73 -7.75
CA SER A 110 10.66 -13.65 -8.57
C SER A 110 11.80 -14.13 -9.48
N ASN A 111 11.74 -13.71 -10.75
CA ASN A 111 12.92 -13.71 -11.61
C ASN A 111 13.72 -12.44 -11.28
N ASN A 112 14.64 -12.56 -10.34
CA ASN A 112 15.41 -11.47 -9.74
C ASN A 112 16.91 -11.60 -10.02
N PHE A 113 17.69 -10.56 -9.72
CA PHE A 113 19.15 -10.51 -9.90
C PHE A 113 19.86 -9.93 -8.67
N LEU A 114 21.17 -10.16 -8.56
CA LEU A 114 22.01 -9.63 -7.48
C LEU A 114 22.53 -8.22 -7.80
N GLN A 115 22.66 -7.40 -6.77
CA GLN A 115 23.29 -6.09 -6.81
C GLN A 115 24.80 -6.20 -6.52
N LEU A 116 25.52 -5.07 -6.64
CA LEU A 116 26.96 -5.00 -6.37
C LEU A 116 27.35 -5.38 -4.94
N ASN A 117 26.46 -5.13 -3.97
CA ASN A 117 26.66 -5.51 -2.57
C ASN A 117 26.42 -7.02 -2.31
N GLY A 118 26.02 -7.80 -3.32
CA GLY A 118 25.69 -9.21 -3.18
C GLY A 118 24.27 -9.51 -2.72
N ASP A 119 23.47 -8.48 -2.41
CA ASP A 119 22.06 -8.64 -2.05
C ASP A 119 21.18 -8.67 -3.30
N PRO A 120 20.07 -9.43 -3.28
CA PRO A 120 19.13 -9.46 -4.40
C PRO A 120 18.31 -8.16 -4.43
N PHE A 121 18.01 -7.67 -5.64
CA PHE A 121 17.21 -6.46 -5.81
C PHE A 121 15.71 -6.75 -5.66
N LEU A 122 15.21 -6.85 -4.44
CA LEU A 122 13.78 -7.04 -4.16
C LEU A 122 13.27 -5.94 -3.22
N PRO A 123 12.87 -4.76 -3.74
CA PRO A 123 12.42 -3.62 -2.94
C PRO A 123 10.98 -3.83 -2.43
N LEU A 124 10.76 -4.96 -1.75
CA LEU A 124 9.51 -5.35 -1.12
C LEU A 124 9.73 -5.44 0.40
N ASP A 125 8.65 -5.31 1.16
CA ASP A 125 8.66 -5.70 2.56
C ASP A 125 8.59 -7.23 2.65
N HIS A 126 9.71 -7.87 3.00
CA HIS A 126 9.81 -9.33 3.05
C HIS A 126 8.91 -9.95 4.11
N SER A 127 8.49 -9.19 5.13
CA SER A 127 7.60 -9.68 6.19
C SER A 127 6.16 -9.93 5.72
N LEU A 128 5.81 -9.44 4.54
CA LEU A 128 4.51 -9.68 3.90
C LEU A 128 4.44 -11.03 3.18
N PHE A 129 5.50 -11.84 3.21
CA PHE A 129 5.54 -13.12 2.53
C PHE A 129 6.09 -14.19 3.45
N ASP A 130 5.40 -15.32 3.52
CA ASP A 130 5.83 -16.47 4.30
C ASP A 130 6.98 -17.20 3.59
N VAL A 131 7.05 -17.06 2.27
CA VAL A 131 8.10 -17.63 1.42
C VAL A 131 8.55 -16.63 0.36
N ILE A 132 9.86 -16.49 0.21
CA ILE A 132 10.46 -15.73 -0.88
C ILE A 132 11.40 -16.67 -1.64
N VAL A 133 11.19 -16.76 -2.95
CA VAL A 133 12.00 -17.53 -3.88
C VAL A 133 12.52 -16.58 -4.95
N GLU A 134 13.84 -16.42 -4.98
CA GLU A 134 14.53 -15.49 -5.86
C GLU A 134 15.44 -16.28 -6.80
N SER A 135 15.20 -16.16 -8.11
CA SER A 135 15.91 -16.95 -9.12
C SER A 135 17.43 -16.88 -9.01
N CYS A 136 17.98 -15.72 -8.64
CA CYS A 136 19.42 -15.51 -8.54
C CYS A 136 20.08 -16.22 -7.36
N ARG A 137 19.30 -16.58 -6.33
CA ARG A 137 19.77 -17.38 -5.19
C ARG A 137 19.63 -18.88 -5.45
N GLU A 138 18.64 -19.27 -6.24
CA GLU A 138 18.29 -20.67 -6.46
C GLU A 138 18.88 -21.27 -7.74
N GLY A 139 19.46 -20.46 -8.63
CA GLY A 139 19.98 -20.93 -9.92
C GLY A 139 18.90 -21.38 -10.91
N LEU A 140 17.63 -21.02 -10.67
CA LEU A 140 16.47 -21.41 -11.46
C LEU A 140 15.69 -20.16 -11.86
N ASN A 141 15.00 -20.15 -12.99
CA ASN A 141 14.14 -19.03 -13.40
C ASN A 141 12.76 -19.52 -13.84
N LYS A 142 11.71 -18.73 -13.61
CA LYS A 142 10.44 -18.95 -14.29
C LYS A 142 10.67 -18.80 -15.81
N PRO A 143 10.09 -19.68 -16.65
CA PRO A 143 9.02 -20.64 -16.35
C PRO A 143 9.47 -22.08 -16.01
N ASP A 144 10.72 -22.33 -15.59
CA ASP A 144 11.18 -23.67 -15.22
C ASP A 144 10.30 -24.28 -14.10
N PRO A 145 9.65 -25.44 -14.30
CA PRO A 145 8.77 -26.05 -13.30
C PRO A 145 9.40 -26.25 -11.91
N ARG A 146 10.72 -26.45 -11.85
CA ARG A 146 11.45 -26.70 -10.60
C ARG A 146 11.35 -25.53 -9.63
N ILE A 147 11.30 -24.29 -10.12
CA ILE A 147 11.23 -23.10 -9.26
C ILE A 147 9.85 -22.94 -8.60
N TYR A 148 8.79 -23.37 -9.30
CA TYR A 148 7.42 -23.38 -8.75
C TYR A 148 7.29 -24.47 -7.68
N HIS A 149 7.78 -25.68 -7.95
CA HIS A 149 7.81 -26.75 -6.96
C HIS A 149 8.60 -26.37 -5.71
N LEU A 150 9.74 -25.69 -5.88
CA LEU A 150 10.51 -25.16 -4.76
C LEU A 150 9.67 -24.20 -3.89
N CYS A 151 8.94 -23.28 -4.52
CA CYS A 151 8.07 -22.33 -3.82
C CYS A 151 6.92 -23.04 -3.08
N LEU A 152 6.23 -23.98 -3.74
CA LEU A 152 5.15 -24.77 -3.17
C LEU A 152 5.63 -25.61 -1.98
N ASN A 153 6.78 -26.27 -2.12
CA ASN A 153 7.39 -27.08 -1.06
C ASN A 153 7.77 -26.22 0.16
N ARG A 154 8.35 -25.02 -0.07
CA ARG A 154 8.65 -24.07 1.01
C ARG A 154 7.40 -23.55 1.70
N LEU A 155 6.32 -23.31 0.94
CA LEU A 155 5.02 -22.90 1.48
C LEU A 155 4.34 -24.03 2.27
N GLY A 156 4.68 -25.28 1.96
CA GLY A 156 4.01 -26.46 2.51
C GLY A 156 2.56 -26.55 2.01
N VAL A 157 2.34 -26.26 0.72
CA VAL A 157 1.04 -26.39 0.05
C VAL A 157 1.20 -27.15 -1.26
N SER A 158 0.16 -27.84 -1.69
CA SER A 158 0.13 -28.48 -3.00
C SER A 158 -0.18 -27.47 -4.12
N ALA A 159 0.05 -27.85 -5.38
CA ALA A 159 -0.19 -26.96 -6.50
C ALA A 159 -1.67 -26.54 -6.62
N HIS A 160 -2.62 -27.47 -6.41
CA HIS A 160 -4.06 -27.20 -6.51
C HIS A 160 -4.60 -26.31 -5.39
N GLU A 161 -3.86 -26.14 -4.30
CA GLU A 161 -4.19 -25.22 -3.20
C GLU A 161 -3.60 -23.82 -3.42
N ALA A 162 -2.83 -23.62 -4.49
CA ALA A 162 -2.08 -22.39 -4.73
C ALA A 162 -2.66 -21.57 -5.89
N VAL A 163 -2.78 -20.27 -5.66
CA VAL A 163 -3.09 -19.28 -6.69
C VAL A 163 -1.80 -18.58 -7.10
N PHE A 164 -1.50 -18.55 -8.40
CA PHE A 164 -0.31 -17.90 -8.94
C PHE A 164 -0.67 -16.68 -9.78
N LEU A 165 -0.07 -15.53 -9.49
CA LEU A 165 -0.30 -14.28 -10.21
C LEU A 165 0.97 -13.86 -10.95
N ASP A 166 0.87 -13.65 -12.26
CA ASP A 166 1.97 -13.18 -13.10
C ASP A 166 1.41 -12.38 -14.30
N ASP A 167 2.19 -11.47 -14.85
CA ASP A 167 1.80 -10.72 -16.04
C ASP A 167 2.28 -11.40 -17.35
N LEU A 168 3.20 -12.35 -17.25
CA LEU A 168 3.80 -13.05 -18.38
C LEU A 168 3.07 -14.38 -18.65
N GLU A 169 2.55 -14.52 -19.86
CA GLU A 169 1.71 -15.65 -20.27
C GLU A 169 2.41 -17.00 -20.14
N PHE A 170 3.70 -17.08 -20.50
CA PHE A 170 4.44 -18.33 -20.41
C PHE A 170 4.70 -18.76 -18.96
N ASN A 171 4.74 -17.82 -18.00
CA ASN A 171 4.79 -18.15 -16.57
C ASN A 171 3.45 -18.69 -16.09
N ILE A 172 2.35 -18.04 -16.49
CA ILE A 172 0.98 -18.48 -16.19
C ILE A 172 0.73 -19.89 -16.72
N LYS A 173 1.11 -20.18 -17.98
CA LYS A 173 0.96 -21.52 -18.58
C LYS A 173 1.75 -22.57 -17.81
N ALA A 174 2.98 -22.27 -17.42
CA ALA A 174 3.80 -23.21 -16.64
C ALA A 174 3.19 -23.51 -15.26
N ALA A 175 2.71 -22.48 -14.55
CA ALA A 175 2.03 -22.66 -13.27
C ALA A 175 0.72 -23.48 -13.41
N ALA A 176 -0.07 -23.20 -14.44
CA ALA A 176 -1.30 -23.94 -14.72
C ALA A 176 -1.03 -25.41 -15.05
N GLN A 177 0.03 -25.71 -15.81
CA GLN A 177 0.44 -27.09 -16.12
C GLN A 177 0.85 -27.88 -14.88
N LEU A 178 1.28 -27.21 -13.82
CA LEU A 178 1.57 -27.82 -12.52
C LEU A 178 0.33 -28.05 -11.66
N GLY A 179 -0.83 -27.57 -12.10
CA GLY A 179 -2.10 -27.66 -11.37
C GLY A 179 -2.40 -26.47 -10.46
N MET A 180 -1.65 -25.36 -10.56
CA MET A 180 -1.96 -24.12 -9.83
C MET A 180 -3.11 -23.36 -10.48
N HIS A 181 -3.88 -22.64 -9.65
CA HIS A 181 -4.85 -21.67 -10.13
C HIS A 181 -4.11 -20.40 -10.62
N ALA A 182 -3.80 -20.35 -11.92
CA ALA A 182 -3.00 -19.27 -12.49
C ALA A 182 -3.87 -18.10 -12.98
N ILE A 183 -3.60 -16.89 -12.48
CA ILE A 183 -4.32 -15.66 -12.79
C ILE A 183 -3.38 -14.70 -13.51
N LYS A 184 -3.76 -14.27 -14.72
CA LYS A 184 -3.03 -13.24 -15.46
C LYS A 184 -3.51 -11.85 -15.07
N ILE A 185 -2.59 -10.98 -14.66
CA ILE A 185 -2.91 -9.58 -14.32
C ILE A 185 -2.86 -8.67 -15.56
N VAL A 186 -3.87 -7.81 -15.71
CA VAL A 186 -3.94 -6.77 -16.75
C VAL A 186 -4.43 -5.43 -16.15
N GLU A 187 -3.62 -4.37 -16.26
CA GLU A 187 -3.97 -3.02 -15.79
C GLU A 187 -4.56 -2.16 -16.91
N SER A 188 -5.89 -1.98 -16.91
CA SER A 188 -6.64 -1.25 -17.96
C SER A 188 -6.16 0.18 -18.23
N CYS A 189 -5.89 0.97 -17.18
CA CYS A 189 -5.43 2.36 -17.29
C CYS A 189 -4.09 2.52 -18.01
N ARG A 190 -3.27 1.47 -18.04
CA ARG A 190 -1.94 1.47 -18.69
C ARG A 190 -1.96 0.91 -20.09
N GLU A 191 -3.06 0.25 -20.47
CA GLU A 191 -3.36 -0.16 -21.84
C GLU A 191 -4.10 0.93 -22.62
N GLY A 192 -4.54 2.01 -21.95
CA GLY A 192 -5.32 3.08 -22.57
C GLY A 192 -6.74 2.65 -22.98
N LEU A 193 -7.23 1.56 -22.39
CA LEU A 193 -8.54 0.97 -22.66
C LEU A 193 -9.29 0.81 -21.34
N ASN A 194 -10.59 1.04 -21.32
CA ASN A 194 -11.43 0.87 -20.13
C ASN A 194 -12.66 0.01 -20.43
N LYS A 195 -13.20 -0.63 -19.39
CA LYS A 195 -14.52 -1.26 -19.50
C LYS A 195 -15.59 -0.15 -19.61
N PRO A 196 -16.66 -0.31 -20.40
CA PRO A 196 -17.10 -1.54 -21.08
C PRO A 196 -16.61 -1.68 -22.53
N ASP A 197 -15.54 -0.99 -22.95
CA ASP A 197 -15.03 -1.11 -24.33
C ASP A 197 -14.67 -2.58 -24.65
N PRO A 198 -15.28 -3.22 -25.68
CA PRO A 198 -15.02 -4.62 -26.02
C PRO A 198 -13.54 -4.96 -26.22
N ARG A 199 -12.72 -3.97 -26.61
CA ARG A 199 -11.28 -4.15 -26.84
C ARG A 199 -10.52 -4.57 -25.59
N ILE A 200 -10.92 -4.14 -24.39
CA ILE A 200 -10.25 -4.57 -23.15
C ILE A 200 -10.51 -6.05 -22.86
N TYR A 201 -11.71 -6.54 -23.12
CA TYR A 201 -12.09 -7.94 -22.92
C TYR A 201 -11.40 -8.83 -23.94
N HIS A 202 -11.40 -8.46 -25.23
CA HIS A 202 -10.64 -9.19 -26.25
C HIS A 202 -9.14 -9.18 -25.96
N LEU A 203 -8.59 -8.07 -25.47
CA LEU A 203 -7.20 -8.01 -25.04
C LEU A 203 -6.94 -9.02 -23.91
N CYS A 204 -7.80 -9.07 -22.89
CA CYS A 204 -7.69 -10.04 -21.80
C CYS A 204 -7.82 -11.49 -22.28
N LEU A 205 -8.82 -11.82 -23.10
CA LEU A 205 -9.04 -13.16 -23.66
C LEU A 205 -7.85 -13.62 -24.52
N ASN A 206 -7.41 -12.77 -25.45
CA ASN A 206 -6.25 -13.04 -26.30
C ASN A 206 -4.98 -13.24 -25.46
N ARG A 207 -4.84 -12.46 -24.37
CA ARG A 207 -3.71 -12.59 -23.43
C ARG A 207 -3.81 -13.82 -22.54
N LEU A 208 -5.00 -14.23 -22.14
CA LEU A 208 -5.22 -15.46 -21.38
C LEU A 208 -5.05 -16.69 -22.28
N GLY A 209 -5.17 -16.53 -23.60
CA GLY A 209 -5.14 -17.63 -24.56
C GLY A 209 -6.37 -18.53 -24.46
N VAL A 210 -7.48 -17.99 -23.96
CA VAL A 210 -8.73 -18.70 -23.75
C VAL A 210 -9.83 -18.04 -24.60
N SER A 211 -10.80 -18.85 -25.00
CA SER A 211 -12.01 -18.34 -25.63
C SER A 211 -12.94 -17.70 -24.59
N ALA A 212 -13.90 -16.88 -25.04
CA ALA A 212 -14.76 -16.15 -24.13
C ALA A 212 -15.53 -17.07 -23.16
N HIS A 213 -16.02 -18.21 -23.65
CA HIS A 213 -16.79 -19.17 -22.85
C HIS A 213 -15.97 -19.92 -21.80
N GLU A 214 -14.64 -19.87 -21.88
CA GLU A 214 -13.74 -20.45 -20.88
C GLU A 214 -13.33 -19.43 -19.80
N ALA A 215 -13.80 -18.18 -19.92
CA ALA A 215 -13.42 -17.10 -19.02
C ALA A 215 -14.59 -16.65 -18.13
N VAL A 216 -14.30 -16.48 -16.85
CA VAL A 216 -15.20 -15.86 -15.87
C VAL A 216 -14.82 -14.40 -15.70
N PHE A 217 -15.80 -13.50 -15.81
CA PHE A 217 -15.63 -12.06 -15.61
C PHE A 217 -16.41 -11.61 -14.38
N LEU A 218 -15.74 -10.93 -13.45
CA LEU A 218 -16.32 -10.43 -12.20
C LEU A 218 -16.24 -8.90 -12.20
N ASP A 219 -17.37 -8.23 -11.95
CA ASP A 219 -17.45 -6.76 -11.88
C ASP A 219 -18.68 -6.34 -11.08
N ASP A 220 -18.61 -5.24 -10.36
CA ASP A 220 -19.71 -4.68 -9.59
C ASP A 220 -20.67 -3.82 -10.45
N LEU A 221 -20.20 -3.40 -11.63
CA LEU A 221 -20.96 -2.53 -12.53
C LEU A 221 -21.70 -3.33 -13.61
N GLU A 222 -23.04 -3.22 -13.59
CA GLU A 222 -23.97 -3.92 -14.48
C GLU A 222 -23.62 -3.79 -15.97
N PHE A 223 -23.16 -2.62 -16.41
CA PHE A 223 -22.83 -2.38 -17.81
C PHE A 223 -21.54 -3.09 -18.26
N ASN A 224 -20.58 -3.30 -17.34
CA ASN A 224 -19.39 -4.09 -17.61
C ASN A 224 -19.72 -5.58 -17.70
N ILE A 225 -20.62 -6.05 -16.84
CA ILE A 225 -21.15 -7.42 -16.86
C ILE A 225 -21.86 -7.70 -18.18
N LYS A 226 -22.75 -6.79 -18.61
CA LYS A 226 -23.46 -6.92 -19.89
C LYS A 226 -22.49 -6.97 -21.08
N ALA A 227 -21.48 -6.12 -21.10
CA ALA A 227 -20.48 -6.12 -22.17
C ALA A 227 -19.67 -7.42 -22.22
N ALA A 228 -19.24 -7.94 -21.08
CA ALA A 228 -18.54 -9.22 -21.00
C ALA A 228 -19.43 -10.41 -21.42
N ALA A 229 -20.69 -10.43 -20.97
CA ALA A 229 -21.65 -11.46 -21.33
C ALA A 229 -21.98 -11.45 -22.83
N GLN A 230 -22.08 -10.28 -23.45
CA GLN A 230 -22.27 -10.13 -24.91
C GLN A 230 -21.12 -10.73 -25.72
N LEU A 231 -19.91 -10.79 -25.15
CA LEU A 231 -18.74 -11.43 -25.76
C LEU A 231 -18.71 -12.94 -25.53
N GLY A 232 -19.64 -13.50 -24.74
CA GLY A 232 -19.74 -14.91 -24.44
C GLY A 232 -18.98 -15.35 -23.17
N MET A 233 -18.56 -14.41 -22.32
CA MET A 233 -17.93 -14.72 -21.02
C MET A 233 -18.97 -15.09 -19.96
N HIS A 234 -18.57 -15.93 -19.00
CA HIS A 234 -19.34 -16.16 -17.78
C HIS A 234 -19.23 -14.91 -16.88
N ALA A 235 -20.16 -13.97 -17.00
CA ALA A 235 -20.10 -12.70 -16.28
C ALA A 235 -20.94 -12.72 -14.99
N ILE A 236 -20.30 -12.50 -13.85
CA ILE A 236 -20.89 -12.53 -12.51
C ILE A 236 -20.86 -11.12 -11.91
N LYS A 237 -22.03 -10.61 -11.55
CA LYS A 237 -22.16 -9.29 -10.91
C LYS A 237 -21.80 -9.39 -9.42
N VAL A 238 -20.80 -8.63 -9.00
CA VAL A 238 -20.36 -8.60 -7.61
C VAL A 238 -21.15 -7.52 -6.85
N GLY A 239 -22.27 -7.91 -6.24
CA GLY A 239 -23.06 -7.06 -5.33
C GLY A 239 -22.94 -7.50 -3.88
N ASP A 240 -23.46 -8.70 -3.58
CA ASP A 240 -23.24 -9.39 -2.31
C ASP A 240 -22.11 -10.40 -2.47
N LEU A 241 -21.11 -10.35 -1.59
CA LEU A 241 -19.90 -11.17 -1.71
C LEU A 241 -20.20 -12.66 -1.53
N ALA A 242 -21.10 -13.04 -0.62
CA ALA A 242 -21.44 -14.44 -0.39
C ALA A 242 -22.20 -15.03 -1.57
N VAL A 243 -23.09 -14.24 -2.19
CA VAL A 243 -23.81 -14.64 -3.41
C VAL A 243 -22.84 -14.77 -4.60
N ALA A 244 -21.97 -13.78 -4.80
CA ALA A 244 -20.98 -13.80 -5.89
C ALA A 244 -19.99 -14.97 -5.75
N VAL A 245 -19.55 -15.28 -4.52
CA VAL A 245 -18.69 -16.45 -4.25
C VAL A 245 -19.42 -17.75 -4.57
N LYS A 246 -20.69 -17.89 -4.18
CA LYS A 246 -21.49 -19.09 -4.46
C LYS A 246 -21.76 -19.28 -5.97
N GLU A 247 -22.00 -18.19 -6.69
CA GLU A 247 -22.16 -18.23 -8.14
C GLU A 247 -20.84 -18.62 -8.83
N LEU A 248 -19.72 -18.08 -8.35
CA LEU A 248 -18.38 -18.42 -8.82
C LEU A 248 -18.02 -19.88 -8.51
N GLU A 249 -18.34 -20.41 -7.32
CA GLU A 249 -18.24 -21.84 -6.98
C GLU A 249 -18.99 -22.71 -7.98
N GLY A 250 -20.19 -22.28 -8.39
CA GLY A 250 -21.02 -22.98 -9.39
C GLY A 250 -20.40 -23.00 -10.78
N VAL A 251 -19.73 -21.91 -11.20
CA VAL A 251 -19.03 -21.85 -12.49
C VAL A 251 -17.71 -22.61 -12.48
N LEU A 252 -16.98 -22.59 -11.36
CA LEU A 252 -15.67 -23.24 -11.23
C LEU A 252 -15.76 -24.73 -10.85
N GLY A 253 -16.88 -25.17 -10.29
CA GLY A 253 -17.07 -26.56 -9.85
C GLY A 253 -16.25 -26.97 -8.62
N ILE A 254 -15.73 -25.98 -7.86
CA ILE A 254 -14.95 -26.18 -6.63
C ILE A 254 -15.52 -25.33 -5.48
N PRO A 255 -15.53 -25.83 -4.23
CA PRO A 255 -15.93 -25.02 -3.08
C PRO A 255 -14.85 -23.98 -2.77
N LEU A 256 -15.26 -22.72 -2.63
CA LEU A 256 -14.45 -21.56 -2.27
C LEU A 256 -14.68 -21.13 -0.80
N SER A 257 -15.66 -21.72 -0.14
CA SER A 257 -15.99 -21.55 1.27
C SER A 257 -15.56 -22.78 2.11
N GLY A 258 -14.93 -22.55 3.28
CA GLY A 258 -14.61 -23.62 4.25
C GLY A 258 -13.13 -23.86 4.59
N PHE A 259 -12.19 -22.99 4.21
CA PHE A 259 -10.78 -23.15 4.62
C PHE A 259 -10.56 -22.73 6.08
N VAL A 260 -10.13 -23.68 6.92
CA VAL A 260 -9.79 -23.50 8.34
C VAL A 260 -8.30 -23.19 8.50
N THR A 261 -8.01 -22.23 9.37
CA THR A 261 -6.67 -21.71 9.72
C THR A 261 -5.76 -22.74 10.39
N GLY A 262 -4.52 -22.88 9.89
CA GLY A 262 -3.39 -23.46 10.64
C GLY A 262 -2.55 -22.36 11.33
N PRO A 263 -1.81 -22.67 12.40
CA PRO A 263 -1.12 -21.67 13.22
C PRO A 263 0.13 -21.12 12.51
N GLY A 264 0.20 -19.81 12.33
CA GLY A 264 1.38 -19.10 11.82
C GLY A 264 2.39 -18.84 12.93
N SER A 265 3.59 -19.41 12.82
CA SER A 265 4.73 -19.12 13.67
C SER A 265 5.63 -18.06 13.02
N GLY A 266 5.88 -16.94 13.71
CA GLY A 266 7.01 -16.06 13.40
C GLY A 266 6.71 -14.56 13.51
N ALA A 267 6.53 -14.05 14.73
CA ALA A 267 6.64 -12.63 15.02
C ALA A 267 7.59 -12.44 16.21
N THR A 268 8.42 -11.39 16.16
CA THR A 268 9.27 -10.94 17.27
C THR A 268 8.42 -10.85 18.54
N LYS A 269 8.83 -11.52 19.62
CA LYS A 269 8.05 -11.59 20.87
C LYS A 269 7.86 -10.19 21.45
N LEU A 270 6.68 -9.60 21.23
CA LEU A 270 6.17 -8.56 22.12
C LEU A 270 6.11 -9.15 23.55
N PRO A 271 6.32 -8.35 24.61
CA PRO A 271 6.12 -8.79 25.99
C PRO A 271 4.61 -9.01 26.26
N MET A 272 4.08 -10.09 25.69
CA MET A 272 2.65 -10.38 25.65
C MET A 272 2.07 -10.54 27.05
N ASP A 273 2.83 -11.01 28.02
CA ASP A 273 2.37 -11.20 29.40
C ASP A 273 2.05 -9.87 30.08
N GLN A 274 2.96 -8.89 29.96
CA GLN A 274 2.79 -7.56 30.54
C GLN A 274 1.69 -6.76 29.83
N LEU A 275 1.66 -6.82 28.49
CA LEU A 275 0.62 -6.19 27.70
C LEU A 275 -0.76 -6.80 28.00
N THR A 276 -0.85 -8.13 28.13
CA THR A 276 -2.11 -8.82 28.48
C THR A 276 -2.59 -8.40 29.88
N GLN A 277 -1.70 -8.31 30.86
CA GLN A 277 -2.05 -7.88 32.21
C GLN A 277 -2.54 -6.42 32.21
N TYR A 278 -1.88 -5.53 31.47
CA TYR A 278 -2.33 -4.16 31.29
C TYR A 278 -3.73 -4.11 30.66
N LEU A 279 -3.95 -4.83 29.56
CA LEU A 279 -5.23 -4.84 28.84
C LEU A 279 -6.37 -5.40 29.70
N ARG A 280 -6.12 -6.46 30.49
CA ARG A 280 -7.12 -6.98 31.44
C ARG A 280 -7.55 -5.94 32.46
N LYS A 281 -6.59 -5.19 33.00
CA LYS A 281 -6.88 -4.12 33.95
C LYS A 281 -7.60 -2.94 33.29
N ALA A 282 -7.13 -2.49 32.13
CA ALA A 282 -7.65 -1.33 31.42
C ALA A 282 -9.07 -1.54 30.87
N LEU A 283 -9.39 -2.77 30.46
CA LEU A 283 -10.67 -3.12 29.83
C LEU A 283 -11.60 -3.93 30.76
N HIS A 284 -11.21 -4.14 32.01
CA HIS A 284 -11.94 -4.94 33.00
C HIS A 284 -12.27 -6.36 32.52
N LEU A 285 -11.32 -7.02 31.84
CA LEU A 285 -11.50 -8.37 31.29
C LEU A 285 -11.24 -9.45 32.34
N SER A 286 -11.86 -10.61 32.15
CA SER A 286 -11.61 -11.80 32.97
C SER A 286 -10.33 -12.53 32.54
N ASP A 287 -9.80 -13.39 33.41
CA ASP A 287 -8.60 -14.19 33.10
C ASP A 287 -8.81 -15.21 31.96
N LYS A 288 -10.06 -15.51 31.62
CA LYS A 288 -10.43 -16.45 30.55
C LYS A 288 -10.57 -15.77 29.19
N ASP A 289 -10.59 -14.45 29.12
CA ASP A 289 -10.78 -13.74 27.87
C ASP A 289 -9.48 -13.77 27.05
N PRO A 290 -9.52 -14.27 25.81
CA PRO A 290 -8.35 -14.29 24.94
C PRO A 290 -8.01 -12.87 24.51
N VAL A 291 -6.71 -12.53 24.49
CA VAL A 291 -6.20 -11.22 24.05
C VAL A 291 -5.31 -11.40 22.81
N PRO A 292 -5.86 -11.79 21.65
CA PRO A 292 -5.10 -11.84 20.41
C PRO A 292 -4.64 -10.44 20.01
N VAL A 293 -3.33 -10.32 19.80
CA VAL A 293 -2.64 -9.11 19.33
C VAL A 293 -2.21 -9.36 17.89
N GLN A 294 -2.70 -8.55 16.96
CA GLN A 294 -2.34 -8.59 15.55
C GLN A 294 -1.67 -7.26 15.17
N GLN A 295 -0.43 -7.28 14.70
CA GLN A 295 0.23 -6.05 14.26
C GLN A 295 -0.44 -5.53 12.97
N LEU A 296 -0.85 -4.26 12.96
CA LEU A 296 -1.37 -3.59 11.76
C LEU A 296 -0.20 -2.94 11.03
N SER A 297 0.28 -3.60 9.99
CA SER A 297 1.21 -3.04 9.01
C SER A 297 2.65 -2.78 9.52
N PRO A 298 3.68 -3.35 8.85
CA PRO A 298 5.07 -2.93 9.02
C PRO A 298 5.42 -1.66 8.20
N SER A 299 4.55 -1.23 7.28
CA SER A 299 4.86 -0.21 6.26
C SER A 299 4.67 1.25 6.68
N GLN A 300 4.20 1.53 7.89
CA GLN A 300 4.39 2.82 8.54
C GLN A 300 4.84 2.60 9.99
N SER A 301 6.15 2.41 10.16
CA SER A 301 6.86 2.64 11.42
C SER A 301 6.32 1.88 12.64
N ASN A 302 6.40 0.53 12.70
CA ASN A 302 6.38 -0.32 13.92
C ASN A 302 5.65 0.20 15.19
N SER A 303 4.53 0.92 15.07
CA SER A 303 3.87 1.65 16.15
C SER A 303 2.41 1.25 16.29
N LEU A 304 1.75 0.82 15.21
CA LEU A 304 0.33 0.52 15.23
C LEU A 304 0.07 -0.98 15.34
N TYR A 305 -0.79 -1.37 16.28
CA TYR A 305 -1.19 -2.75 16.53
C TYR A 305 -2.72 -2.81 16.68
N HIS A 306 -3.35 -3.78 16.05
CA HIS A 306 -4.76 -4.09 16.26
C HIS A 306 -4.89 -5.18 17.32
N LEU A 307 -5.80 -4.96 18.26
CA LEU A 307 -6.12 -5.91 19.29
C LEU A 307 -7.58 -6.26 19.16
N THR A 308 -7.91 -7.54 19.26
CA THR A 308 -9.30 -7.99 19.34
C THR A 308 -9.48 -8.66 20.68
N THR A 309 -10.24 -8.07 21.60
CA THR A 309 -10.39 -8.66 22.94
C THR A 309 -11.73 -8.28 23.56
N GLY A 310 -12.36 -9.20 24.28
CA GLY A 310 -13.69 -8.97 24.88
C GLY A 310 -14.77 -8.53 23.90
N GLY A 311 -14.68 -8.93 22.62
CA GLY A 311 -15.59 -8.51 21.55
C GLY A 311 -15.35 -7.10 21.00
N ARG A 312 -14.28 -6.41 21.43
CA ARG A 312 -13.91 -5.07 20.97
C ARG A 312 -12.73 -5.11 20.00
N HIS A 313 -12.71 -4.13 19.09
CA HIS A 313 -11.60 -3.86 18.17
C HIS A 313 -10.84 -2.63 18.66
N LEU A 314 -9.57 -2.80 18.99
CA LEU A 314 -8.75 -1.74 19.56
C LEU A 314 -7.53 -1.48 18.69
N LEU A 315 -7.09 -0.22 18.67
CA LEU A 315 -5.86 0.23 18.06
C LEU A 315 -4.90 0.68 19.16
N LEU A 316 -3.72 0.07 19.19
CA LEU A 316 -2.61 0.45 20.04
C LEU A 316 -1.58 1.18 19.19
N ARG A 317 -1.23 2.41 19.58
CA ARG A 317 -0.18 3.21 18.96
C ARG A 317 0.98 3.41 19.93
N LYS A 318 2.08 2.70 19.71
CA LYS A 318 3.34 2.78 20.44
C LYS A 318 4.18 3.98 19.99
N GLN A 319 4.78 4.68 20.94
CA GLN A 319 5.64 5.81 20.68
C GLN A 319 6.94 5.40 20.01
N GLN A 320 7.31 6.14 18.96
CA GLN A 320 8.57 5.95 18.25
C GLN A 320 9.69 6.77 18.91
N LYS A 321 10.92 6.28 18.81
CA LYS A 321 12.09 7.01 19.32
C LYS A 321 12.23 8.36 18.59
N GLY A 322 12.35 9.44 19.36
CA GLY A 322 12.48 10.80 18.82
C GLY A 322 11.16 11.44 18.35
N SER A 323 10.02 10.76 18.54
CA SER A 323 8.70 11.36 18.29
C SER A 323 8.22 12.20 19.47
N GLN A 324 7.33 13.15 19.20
CA GLN A 324 6.72 14.00 20.22
C GLN A 324 5.99 13.17 21.28
N ALA A 325 5.93 13.72 22.49
CA ALA A 325 5.30 13.14 23.66
C ALA A 325 3.79 12.88 23.40
N MET A 326 3.31 11.66 23.68
CA MET A 326 1.93 11.23 23.39
C MET A 326 0.89 11.78 24.37
N GLU A 327 1.34 12.36 25.49
CA GLU A 327 0.52 12.92 26.56
C GLU A 327 -0.35 14.07 26.03
N THR A 328 0.22 14.92 25.18
CA THR A 328 -0.49 16.07 24.59
C THR A 328 -1.64 15.61 23.69
N GLU A 329 -1.41 14.57 22.87
CA GLU A 329 -2.44 14.00 22.01
C GLU A 329 -3.50 13.24 22.81
N TYR A 330 -3.08 12.47 23.82
CA TYR A 330 -4.00 11.79 24.74
C TYR A 330 -4.90 12.77 25.48
N ARG A 331 -4.33 13.85 26.05
CA ARG A 331 -5.09 14.89 26.76
C ARG A 331 -6.14 15.50 25.84
N LEU A 332 -5.77 15.80 24.60
CA LEU A 332 -6.71 16.34 23.62
C LEU A 332 -7.83 15.34 23.29
N LEU A 333 -7.49 14.14 22.84
CA LEU A 333 -8.49 13.16 22.41
C LEU A 333 -9.44 12.79 23.57
N LYS A 334 -8.93 12.74 24.80
CA LYS A 334 -9.73 12.55 26.00
C LYS A 334 -10.70 13.70 26.26
N ALA A 335 -10.27 14.95 26.07
CA ALA A 335 -11.12 16.13 26.21
C ALA A 335 -12.19 16.23 25.10
N LEU A 336 -11.86 15.76 23.90
CA LEU A 336 -12.80 15.71 22.77
C LEU A 336 -13.83 14.59 22.92
N ASN A 337 -13.52 13.53 23.66
CA ASN A 337 -14.46 12.44 23.89
C ASN A 337 -15.70 12.95 24.65
N GLY A 338 -16.89 12.78 24.05
CA GLY A 338 -18.16 13.32 24.58
C GLY A 338 -18.43 14.80 24.27
N SER A 339 -17.54 15.51 23.57
CA SER A 339 -17.75 16.92 23.17
C SER A 339 -18.68 17.10 21.97
N GLY A 340 -19.05 16.00 21.30
CA GLY A 340 -19.80 15.99 20.03
C GLY A 340 -18.92 16.05 18.78
N ILE A 341 -17.61 16.22 18.92
CA ILE A 341 -16.65 16.04 17.82
C ILE A 341 -16.39 14.54 17.63
N PRO A 342 -16.51 14.00 16.41
CA PRO A 342 -16.28 12.58 16.16
C PRO A 342 -14.78 12.27 16.25
N VAL A 343 -14.36 11.66 17.34
CA VAL A 343 -13.00 11.15 17.57
C VAL A 343 -13.06 9.69 18.01
N PRO A 344 -12.00 8.89 17.78
CA PRO A 344 -11.92 7.54 18.33
C PRO A 344 -12.07 7.56 19.86
N GLU A 345 -12.79 6.57 20.40
CA GLU A 345 -12.90 6.42 21.84
C GLU A 345 -11.51 6.08 22.42
N ILE A 346 -11.04 6.92 23.33
CA ILE A 346 -9.76 6.73 24.00
C ILE A 346 -9.94 5.85 25.22
N ILE A 347 -9.28 4.69 25.20
CA ILE A 347 -9.27 3.75 26.33
C ILE A 347 -8.24 4.19 27.37
N GLY A 348 -7.04 4.59 26.94
CA GLY A 348 -6.00 5.02 27.88
C GLY A 348 -4.63 5.25 27.26
N LEU A 349 -3.78 5.93 28.02
CA LEU A 349 -2.35 6.06 27.77
C LEU A 349 -1.59 5.20 28.79
N CYS A 350 -0.64 4.40 28.31
CA CYS A 350 0.35 3.74 29.16
C CYS A 350 1.68 4.45 28.99
N GLU A 351 2.16 5.11 30.04
CA GLU A 351 3.47 5.77 30.06
C GLU A 351 4.58 4.83 30.54
N ASP A 352 4.24 3.67 31.11
CA ASP A 352 5.20 2.72 31.65
C ASP A 352 5.90 1.95 30.52
N PRO A 353 7.18 2.24 30.23
CA PRO A 353 7.91 1.54 29.19
C PRO A 353 8.16 0.07 29.54
N SER A 354 7.96 -0.35 30.80
CA SER A 354 8.09 -1.76 31.18
C SER A 354 7.05 -2.65 30.51
N VAL A 355 5.91 -2.09 30.05
CA VAL A 355 4.81 -2.87 29.47
C VAL A 355 5.04 -3.24 28.00
N LEU A 356 5.58 -2.32 27.18
CA LEU A 356 5.77 -2.54 25.74
C LEU A 356 7.10 -1.99 25.20
N GLY A 357 8.02 -1.60 26.07
CA GLY A 357 9.31 -1.00 25.73
C GLY A 357 9.25 0.49 25.34
N ALA A 358 8.07 1.10 25.32
CA ALA A 358 7.84 2.53 25.14
C ALA A 358 6.39 2.88 25.55
N PRO A 359 6.09 4.16 25.83
CA PRO A 359 4.72 4.61 26.00
C PRO A 359 3.82 4.26 24.80
N PHE A 360 2.54 4.03 25.05
CA PHE A 360 1.58 3.76 23.98
C PHE A 360 0.17 4.25 24.32
N LEU A 361 -0.56 4.63 23.28
CA LEU A 361 -1.96 5.04 23.34
C LEU A 361 -2.86 3.89 22.89
N LEU A 362 -3.96 3.64 23.61
CA LEU A 362 -4.96 2.64 23.29
C LEU A 362 -6.31 3.31 23.02
N MET A 363 -6.92 2.99 21.89
CA MET A 363 -8.20 3.55 21.43
C MET A 363 -9.06 2.48 20.75
N GLU A 364 -10.36 2.71 20.61
CA GLU A 364 -11.22 1.84 19.80
C GLU A 364 -11.02 2.09 18.30
N VAL A 365 -11.18 1.03 17.51
CA VAL A 365 -11.16 1.12 16.04
C VAL A 365 -12.47 1.69 15.55
N CYS A 366 -12.40 2.78 14.79
CA CYS A 366 -13.55 3.32 14.09
C CYS A 366 -13.73 2.62 12.75
N LEU A 367 -14.81 1.85 12.61
CA LEU A 367 -15.15 1.18 11.36
C LEU A 367 -15.81 2.16 10.38
N GLY A 368 -15.28 2.24 9.16
CA GLY A 368 -15.83 3.13 8.15
C GLY A 368 -15.04 3.18 6.85
N ARG A 369 -15.47 4.08 5.96
CA ARG A 369 -14.84 4.37 4.67
C ARG A 369 -13.84 5.49 4.84
N MET A 370 -12.65 5.31 4.27
CA MET A 370 -11.65 6.37 4.15
C MET A 370 -11.42 6.66 2.67
N PHE A 371 -11.15 7.92 2.34
CA PHE A 371 -10.92 8.34 0.97
C PHE A 371 -9.60 9.09 0.88
N SER A 372 -8.75 8.71 -0.08
CA SER A 372 -7.49 9.40 -0.36
C SER A 372 -7.59 10.35 -1.56
N ASP A 373 -8.40 9.99 -2.55
CA ASP A 373 -8.61 10.81 -3.74
C ASP A 373 -9.72 11.87 -3.50
N PRO A 374 -9.41 13.18 -3.51
CA PRO A 374 -10.41 14.23 -3.34
C PRO A 374 -11.42 14.31 -4.50
N SER A 375 -11.15 13.68 -5.65
CA SER A 375 -12.13 13.59 -6.73
C SER A 375 -13.29 12.64 -6.41
N LEU A 376 -13.15 11.80 -5.37
CA LEU A 376 -14.13 10.81 -4.92
C LEU A 376 -14.67 9.96 -6.09
N PRO A 377 -13.78 9.20 -6.77
CA PRO A 377 -14.14 8.44 -7.95
C PRO A 377 -15.19 7.38 -7.62
N GLY A 378 -16.09 7.10 -8.57
CA GLY A 378 -17.19 6.13 -8.38
C GLY A 378 -18.41 6.69 -7.65
N LEU A 379 -18.32 7.85 -6.99
CA LEU A 379 -19.48 8.48 -6.35
C LEU A 379 -20.24 9.42 -7.30
N THR A 380 -21.56 9.53 -7.10
CA THR A 380 -22.39 10.50 -7.83
C THR A 380 -22.08 11.94 -7.38
N PRO A 381 -22.36 12.97 -8.19
CA PRO A 381 -22.20 14.36 -7.76
C PRO A 381 -22.98 14.70 -6.47
N GLY A 382 -24.13 14.05 -6.24
CA GLY A 382 -24.92 14.20 -5.02
C GLY A 382 -24.20 13.64 -3.79
N ASP A 383 -23.66 12.43 -3.89
CA ASP A 383 -22.94 11.77 -2.80
C ASP A 383 -21.64 12.48 -2.46
N ARG A 384 -20.89 12.94 -3.47
CA ARG A 384 -19.70 13.77 -3.27
C ARG A 384 -20.04 15.04 -2.50
N ARG A 385 -21.11 15.73 -2.91
CA ARG A 385 -21.58 16.92 -2.20
C ARG A 385 -21.95 16.61 -0.76
N ALA A 386 -22.62 15.49 -0.50
CA ALA A 386 -22.99 15.10 0.87
C ALA A 386 -21.75 14.82 1.74
N LEU A 387 -20.74 14.11 1.24
CA LEU A 387 -19.50 13.85 1.98
C LEU A 387 -18.72 15.13 2.27
N TYR A 388 -18.59 16.03 1.30
CA TYR A 388 -17.92 17.32 1.52
C TYR A 388 -18.70 18.23 2.47
N GLN A 389 -20.04 18.15 2.47
CA GLN A 389 -20.86 18.84 3.47
C GLN A 389 -20.62 18.28 4.87
N ALA A 390 -20.48 16.96 5.02
CA ALA A 390 -20.15 16.32 6.29
C ALA A 390 -18.76 16.73 6.77
N MET A 391 -17.74 16.67 5.90
CA MET A 391 -16.39 17.15 6.19
C MET A 391 -16.38 18.61 6.66
N LYS A 392 -17.09 19.49 5.95
CA LYS A 392 -17.24 20.90 6.33
C LYS A 392 -17.95 21.05 7.68
N HIS A 393 -19.03 20.29 7.90
CA HIS A 393 -19.78 20.33 9.15
C HIS A 393 -18.90 19.93 10.34
N THR A 394 -18.13 18.85 10.20
CA THR A 394 -17.17 18.41 11.22
C THR A 394 -16.10 19.46 11.49
N LEU A 395 -15.56 20.10 10.45
CA LEU A 395 -14.61 21.20 10.63
C LEU A 395 -15.24 22.38 11.38
N CYS A 396 -16.49 22.74 11.06
CA CYS A 396 -17.22 23.76 11.80
C CYS A 396 -17.43 23.37 13.26
N GLN A 397 -17.74 22.11 13.56
CA GLN A 397 -17.88 21.63 14.94
C GLN A 397 -16.57 21.79 15.72
N ILE A 398 -15.44 21.40 15.11
CA ILE A 398 -14.10 21.59 15.71
C ILE A 398 -13.84 23.08 15.98
N HIS A 399 -14.08 23.95 14.99
CA HIS A 399 -13.84 25.39 15.11
C HIS A 399 -14.84 26.12 16.03
N CYS A 400 -15.97 25.51 16.36
CA CYS A 400 -16.97 26.06 17.28
C CYS A 400 -16.86 25.51 18.70
N LEU A 401 -15.94 24.57 18.95
CA LEU A 401 -15.74 23.97 20.28
C LEU A 401 -15.38 25.04 21.32
N ASP A 402 -16.07 25.03 22.46
CA ASP A 402 -15.65 25.80 23.62
C ASP A 402 -14.52 25.07 24.34
N THR A 403 -13.28 25.46 24.04
CA THR A 403 -12.09 24.84 24.61
C THR A 403 -12.03 24.95 26.14
N ARG A 404 -12.66 25.97 26.74
CA ARG A 404 -12.75 26.08 28.21
C ARG A 404 -13.69 25.02 28.79
N ALA A 405 -14.82 24.77 28.14
CA ALA A 405 -15.80 23.79 28.60
C ALA A 405 -15.23 22.36 28.61
N VAL A 406 -14.24 22.07 27.77
CA VAL A 406 -13.56 20.76 27.68
C VAL A 406 -12.18 20.72 28.35
N GLY A 407 -11.77 21.77 29.08
CA GLY A 407 -10.50 21.78 29.84
C GLY A 407 -9.23 21.92 29.00
N LEU A 408 -9.34 22.62 27.86
CA LEU A 408 -8.27 22.92 26.90
C LEU A 408 -7.98 24.43 26.83
N GLU A 409 -8.23 25.18 27.91
CA GLU A 409 -7.96 26.63 27.94
C GLU A 409 -6.47 27.01 27.84
N ASP A 410 -5.58 26.13 28.28
CA ASP A 410 -4.12 26.25 28.27
C ASP A 410 -3.47 25.50 27.08
N TYR A 411 -4.29 24.90 26.20
CA TYR A 411 -3.80 24.18 25.04
C TYR A 411 -3.43 25.17 23.92
N GLY A 412 -2.16 25.21 23.49
CA GLY A 412 -1.67 26.01 22.37
C GLY A 412 -1.21 27.43 22.71
N GLU A 413 -0.55 28.10 21.75
CA GLU A 413 0.05 29.44 21.92
C GLU A 413 -0.80 30.54 21.24
N PRO A 414 -0.99 31.72 21.88
CA PRO A 414 -1.82 32.80 21.35
C PRO A 414 -1.32 33.44 20.05
N ASP A 415 0.00 33.48 19.81
CA ASP A 415 0.64 34.07 18.61
C ASP A 415 1.20 33.02 17.65
N TYR A 416 0.40 31.99 17.38
CA TYR A 416 0.86 30.86 16.58
C TYR A 416 1.20 31.23 15.13
N MET A 417 0.48 32.15 14.50
CA MET A 417 0.70 32.48 13.09
C MET A 417 2.09 33.11 12.86
N GLY A 418 2.52 34.03 13.73
CA GLY A 418 3.87 34.60 13.67
C GLY A 418 4.93 33.51 13.85
N LEU A 419 4.75 32.68 14.89
CA LEU A 419 5.66 31.56 15.18
C LEU A 419 5.75 30.55 14.04
N GLN A 420 4.65 30.27 13.33
CA GLN A 420 4.68 29.40 12.16
C GLN A 420 5.45 30.01 10.99
N VAL A 421 5.24 31.29 10.71
CA VAL A 421 5.97 31.96 9.64
C VAL A 421 7.47 31.95 9.94
N GLU A 422 7.87 32.25 11.17
CA GLU A 422 9.25 32.17 11.62
C GLU A 422 9.80 30.74 11.50
N TRP A 423 9.06 29.75 11.99
CA TRP A 423 9.48 28.35 11.96
C TRP A 423 9.65 27.81 10.54
N TRP A 424 8.65 28.00 9.67
CA TRP A 424 8.74 27.58 8.26
C TRP A 424 9.82 28.33 7.49
N THR A 425 10.04 29.61 7.82
CA THR A 425 11.17 30.37 7.26
C THR A 425 12.48 29.71 7.65
N GLN A 426 12.68 29.38 8.94
CA GLN A 426 13.89 28.70 9.39
C GLN A 426 14.06 27.33 8.72
N GLN A 427 13.00 26.52 8.63
CA GLN A 427 13.05 25.22 7.94
C GLN A 427 13.45 25.35 6.47
N TYR A 428 12.93 26.36 5.77
CA TYR A 428 13.33 26.64 4.39
C TYR A 428 14.82 27.02 4.30
N ARG A 429 15.32 27.86 5.21
CA ARG A 429 16.74 28.23 5.28
C ARG A 429 17.65 27.04 5.55
N ASP A 430 17.24 26.17 6.47
CA ASP A 430 18.02 24.98 6.85
C ASP A 430 18.09 23.93 5.73
N SER A 431 17.15 23.96 4.78
CA SER A 431 17.05 23.03 3.65
C SER A 431 17.25 23.70 2.28
N GLU A 432 17.84 24.90 2.28
CA GLU A 432 17.91 25.76 1.11
C GLU A 432 18.69 25.11 -0.06
N THR A 433 18.10 25.21 -1.25
CA THR A 433 18.71 24.81 -2.53
C THR A 433 19.04 26.11 -3.31
N PRO A 434 19.38 26.11 -4.62
CA PRO A 434 19.58 27.37 -5.33
C PRO A 434 18.41 28.36 -5.12
N PRO A 435 18.67 29.67 -5.01
CA PRO A 435 17.66 30.63 -4.56
C PRO A 435 16.38 30.59 -5.39
N ILE A 436 15.23 30.56 -4.72
CA ILE A 436 13.89 30.63 -5.33
C ILE A 436 13.32 32.04 -5.08
N PRO A 437 13.36 32.96 -6.07
CA PRO A 437 13.00 34.36 -5.85
C PRO A 437 11.58 34.59 -5.30
N ASP A 438 10.65 33.71 -5.65
CA ASP A 438 9.26 33.79 -5.16
C ASP A 438 9.16 33.47 -3.66
N MET A 439 9.96 32.51 -3.17
CA MET A 439 10.03 32.18 -1.75
C MET A 439 10.66 33.30 -0.94
N GLU A 440 11.70 33.96 -1.46
CA GLU A 440 12.32 35.13 -0.82
C GLU A 440 11.32 36.28 -0.63
N ARG A 441 10.49 36.54 -1.65
CA ARG A 441 9.43 37.55 -1.54
C ARG A 441 8.39 37.14 -0.50
N LEU A 442 8.01 35.86 -0.46
CA LEU A 442 7.02 35.35 0.49
C LEU A 442 7.50 35.44 1.94
N ILE A 443 8.78 35.12 2.20
CA ILE A 443 9.43 35.25 3.52
C ILE A 443 9.43 36.70 4.01
N GLN A 444 9.64 37.67 3.12
CA GLN A 444 9.58 39.10 3.47
C GLN A 444 8.13 39.60 3.63
N TRP A 445 7.21 39.09 2.81
CA TRP A 445 5.83 39.59 2.76
C TRP A 445 4.98 39.10 3.94
N LEU A 446 5.06 37.81 4.29
CA LEU A 446 4.17 37.19 5.29
C LEU A 446 4.19 37.89 6.66
N PRO A 447 5.35 38.18 7.28
CA PRO A 447 5.39 38.84 8.60
C PRO A 447 4.69 40.20 8.62
N LEU A 448 4.70 40.92 7.49
CA LEU A 448 4.14 42.28 7.38
C LEU A 448 2.62 42.29 7.16
N HIS A 449 2.02 41.15 6.79
CA HIS A 449 0.63 41.06 6.34
C HIS A 449 -0.21 40.08 7.19
N LEU A 450 0.29 39.66 8.35
CA LEU A 450 -0.49 38.84 9.28
C LEU A 450 -1.75 39.59 9.76
N PRO A 451 -2.92 38.91 9.87
CA PRO A 451 -4.14 39.52 10.35
C PRO A 451 -4.00 40.03 11.80
N LYS A 452 -4.40 41.29 12.06
CA LYS A 452 -4.29 41.95 13.37
C LYS A 452 -5.32 41.48 14.41
N HIS A 453 -6.46 40.93 13.97
CA HIS A 453 -7.54 40.49 14.83
C HIS A 453 -7.89 39.04 14.53
N GLN A 454 -7.92 38.21 15.58
CA GLN A 454 -7.90 36.76 15.46
C GLN A 454 -8.80 36.12 16.52
N ARG A 455 -9.65 35.17 16.12
CA ARG A 455 -10.44 34.35 17.04
C ARG A 455 -9.68 33.04 17.30
N SER A 456 -9.34 32.78 18.55
CA SER A 456 -8.69 31.53 18.96
C SER A 456 -9.71 30.39 19.06
N THR A 457 -9.48 29.30 18.35
CA THR A 457 -10.27 28.06 18.38
C THR A 457 -9.36 26.82 18.27
N LEU A 458 -9.89 25.62 18.44
CA LEU A 458 -9.11 24.40 18.19
C LEU A 458 -8.92 24.20 16.67
N ILE A 459 -7.71 23.85 16.25
CA ILE A 459 -7.37 23.44 14.88
C ILE A 459 -6.72 22.07 14.89
N HIS A 460 -7.12 21.25 13.93
CA HIS A 460 -6.60 19.89 13.76
C HIS A 460 -5.13 19.85 13.29
N GLY A 461 -4.71 20.78 12.43
CA GLY A 461 -3.34 20.90 11.90
C GLY A 461 -3.09 20.05 10.63
N SER A 462 -3.85 18.98 10.43
CA SER A 462 -3.80 18.13 9.22
C SER A 462 -5.19 17.73 8.71
N PHE A 463 -6.18 18.64 8.77
CA PHE A 463 -7.57 18.31 8.42
C PHE A 463 -7.73 18.07 6.91
N ARG A 464 -7.64 16.81 6.49
CA ARG A 464 -7.77 16.38 5.10
C ARG A 464 -8.58 15.10 4.99
N LEU A 465 -9.06 14.82 3.78
CA LEU A 465 -9.96 13.69 3.51
C LEU A 465 -9.41 12.33 3.99
N GLU A 466 -8.10 12.12 3.87
CA GLU A 466 -7.40 10.90 4.31
C GLU A 466 -7.44 10.68 5.83
N ASN A 467 -7.67 11.74 6.60
CA ASN A 467 -7.72 11.70 8.05
C ASN A 467 -9.16 11.61 8.58
N LEU A 468 -10.14 11.37 7.70
CA LEU A 468 -11.55 11.23 8.05
C LEU A 468 -12.03 9.82 7.80
N VAL A 469 -12.67 9.25 8.81
CA VAL A 469 -13.42 8.00 8.70
C VAL A 469 -14.89 8.36 8.53
N PHE A 470 -15.48 7.97 7.41
CA PHE A 470 -16.89 8.14 7.13
C PHE A 470 -17.69 6.89 7.48
N HIS A 471 -18.95 7.04 7.88
CA HIS A 471 -19.85 5.93 8.11
C HIS A 471 -19.91 5.01 6.86
N PRO A 472 -19.98 3.67 7.02
CA PRO A 472 -20.00 2.72 5.91
C PRO A 472 -21.05 3.02 4.83
N GLU A 473 -22.23 3.47 5.26
CA GLU A 473 -23.39 3.66 4.36
C GLU A 473 -23.86 5.12 4.27
N LYS A 474 -23.43 5.99 5.18
CA LYS A 474 -23.98 7.35 5.33
C LYS A 474 -22.90 8.41 5.08
N PRO A 475 -23.25 9.59 4.55
CA PRO A 475 -22.31 10.69 4.38
C PRO A 475 -22.11 11.42 5.72
N GLU A 476 -21.57 10.73 6.71
CA GLU A 476 -21.36 11.22 8.08
C GLU A 476 -19.92 10.88 8.49
N VAL A 477 -19.22 11.81 9.14
CA VAL A 477 -17.88 11.55 9.68
C VAL A 477 -18.04 10.89 11.05
N VAL A 478 -17.50 9.68 11.21
CA VAL A 478 -17.55 8.92 12.47
C VAL A 478 -16.27 9.08 13.28
N ALA A 479 -15.15 9.46 12.66
CA ALA A 479 -13.93 9.82 13.37
C ALA A 479 -13.03 10.75 12.54
N VAL A 480 -12.39 11.69 13.24
CA VAL A 480 -11.25 12.47 12.76
C VAL A 480 -9.98 11.89 13.39
N LEU A 481 -9.01 11.54 12.56
CA LEU A 481 -7.74 10.89 12.94
C LEU A 481 -6.55 11.86 12.81
N ASP A 482 -5.39 11.48 13.35
CA ASP A 482 -4.12 12.21 13.21
C ASP A 482 -4.10 13.58 13.92
N TRP A 483 -4.53 13.61 15.17
CA TRP A 483 -4.48 14.79 16.03
C TRP A 483 -3.07 15.13 16.56
N GLY A 484 -2.01 14.44 16.12
CA GLY A 484 -0.65 14.68 16.59
C GLY A 484 -0.09 16.07 16.26
N ARG A 485 -0.75 16.84 15.38
CA ARG A 485 -0.38 18.21 14.98
C ARG A 485 -1.40 19.26 15.39
N SER A 486 -2.34 18.90 16.26
CA SER A 486 -3.40 19.80 16.68
C SER A 486 -2.93 20.85 17.67
N ILE A 487 -3.58 22.00 17.62
CA ILE A 487 -3.17 23.22 18.32
C ILE A 487 -4.37 24.17 18.37
N ARG A 488 -4.39 25.09 19.33
CA ARG A 488 -5.47 26.08 19.42
C ARG A 488 -5.05 27.40 18.76
N VAL A 489 -5.60 27.70 17.58
CA VAL A 489 -5.20 28.84 16.76
C VAL A 489 -6.39 29.37 15.92
N THR A 490 -6.13 30.25 14.96
CA THR A 490 -7.14 30.97 14.15
C THR A 490 -7.58 30.20 12.90
N PRO A 491 -8.89 30.02 12.62
CA PRO A 491 -9.41 29.00 11.70
C PRO A 491 -9.13 29.23 10.19
N TYR A 492 -8.42 30.28 9.80
CA TYR A 492 -8.21 30.65 8.39
C TYR A 492 -7.11 29.84 7.66
N GLN A 493 -6.60 28.75 8.27
CA GLN A 493 -5.51 27.92 7.73
C GLN A 493 -5.94 26.54 7.18
N THR A 494 -7.24 26.27 7.01
CA THR A 494 -7.73 24.99 6.45
C THR A 494 -8.37 25.14 5.08
#